data_AF-A0A0M1P823-F1
#
_entry.id   AF-A0A0M1P823-F1
#
_cell.length_a   1.000
_cell.length_b   1.000
_cell.length_c   1.000
_cell.angle_alpha   90.00
_cell.angle_beta   90.00
_cell.angle_gamma   90.00
#
_symmetry.space_group_name_H-M   'P 1'
#
loop_
_entity.id
_entity.type
_entity.pdbx_description
1 polymer ?
#
loop_
_entity_poly.entity_id
_entity_poly.type
_entity_poly.pdbx_seq_one_letter_code
_entity_poly.pdbx_strand_id
1 'polypeptide(L)'
;MKKVIAGGLFLLSGVILYISVHIPAAFHAATLGGWSSPPGRLSTALEQMGGAATRNGSVLLIIIGVVVILWGAFEEELRKLFKSKKSSAKIADHELP
;
A
#
# COMPACT_ATOMS: atom_id res chain seq x y z
N MET A 1 -10.46 -10.75 14.08
CA MET A 1 -11.34 -9.57 14.22
C MET A 1 -10.58 -8.27 14.50
N LYS A 2 -9.92 -8.08 15.65
CA LYS A 2 -9.25 -6.81 16.02
C LYS A 2 -8.23 -6.30 14.97
N LYS A 3 -7.44 -7.21 14.39
CA LYS A 3 -6.45 -6.90 13.34
C LYS A 3 -7.09 -6.40 12.05
N VAL A 4 -8.21 -7.00 11.65
CA VAL A 4 -8.97 -6.61 10.45
C VAL A 4 -9.55 -5.20 10.61
N ILE A 5 -10.08 -4.87 11.80
CA ILE A 5 -10.59 -3.53 12.10
C ILE A 5 -9.47 -2.49 12.06
N ALA A 6 -8.32 -2.78 12.68
CA ALA A 6 -7.15 -1.90 12.64
C ALA A 6 -6.65 -1.68 11.20
N GLY A 7 -6.52 -2.75 10.41
CA GLY A 7 -6.13 -2.66 9.00
C GLY A 7 -7.15 -1.87 8.16
N GLY A 8 -8.44 -2.02 8.44
CA GLY A 8 -9.51 -1.23 7.83
C GLY A 8 -9.38 0.26 8.10
N LEU A 9 -9.09 0.66 9.34
CA LEU A 9 -8.85 2.07 9.70
C LEU A 9 -7.62 2.64 8.99
N PHE A 10 -6.53 1.88 8.93
CA PHE A 10 -5.31 2.27 8.21
C PHE A 10 -5.55 2.45 6.72
N LEU A 11 -6.29 1.52 6.10
CA LEU A 11 -6.64 1.58 4.69
C LEU A 11 -7.53 2.78 4.38
N LEU A 12 -8.57 2.99 5.19
CA LEU A 12 -9.53 4.09 4.98
C LEU A 12 -8.87 5.46 5.20
N SER A 13 -8.02 5.59 6.22
CA SER A 13 -7.18 6.78 6.44
C SER A 13 -6.25 7.04 5.25
N GLY A 14 -5.56 6.00 4.76
CA GLY A 14 -4.69 6.09 3.59
C GLY A 14 -5.43 6.54 2.33
N VAL A 15 -6.62 6.00 2.07
CA VAL A 15 -7.46 6.39 0.92
C VAL A 15 -7.93 7.84 1.04
N ILE A 16 -8.40 8.27 2.22
CA ILE A 16 -8.81 9.67 2.43
C ILE A 16 -7.63 10.61 2.20
N LEU A 17 -6.46 10.29 2.74
CA LEU A 17 -5.24 11.09 2.57
C LEU A 17 -4.77 11.11 1.10
N TYR A 18 -4.93 10.01 0.38
CA TYR A 18 -4.61 9.96 -1.04
C TYR A 18 -5.52 10.90 -1.84
N ILE A 19 -6.83 10.82 -1.61
CA ILE A 19 -7.83 11.62 -2.31
C ILE A 19 -7.69 13.11 -1.98
N SER A 20 -7.43 13.46 -0.71
CA SER A 20 -7.30 14.85 -0.27
C SER A 20 -6.14 15.59 -0.93
N VAL A 21 -5.11 14.87 -1.37
CA VAL A 21 -3.98 15.42 -2.12
C VAL A 21 -4.26 15.45 -3.61
N HIS A 22 -4.89 14.41 -4.17
CA HIS A 22 -5.11 14.30 -5.62
C HIS A 22 -6.20 15.22 -6.14
N ILE A 23 -7.25 15.52 -5.35
CA ILE A 23 -8.30 16.46 -5.75
C ILE A 23 -7.73 17.87 -6.02
N PRO A 24 -7.06 18.54 -5.06
CA PRO A 24 -6.50 19.86 -5.32
C PRO A 24 -5.37 19.82 -6.34
N ALA A 25 -4.58 18.74 -6.38
CA ALA A 25 -3.58 18.55 -7.43
C ALA A 25 -4.19 18.44 -8.83
N ALA A 26 -5.39 17.86 -8.98
CA ALA A 26 -6.11 17.81 -10.25
C ALA A 26 -6.61 19.21 -10.66
N PHE A 27 -7.11 20.01 -9.72
CA PHE A 27 -7.49 21.39 -9.99
C PHE A 27 -6.29 22.26 -10.37
N HIS A 28 -5.16 22.12 -9.67
CA HIS A 28 -3.93 22.82 -10.01
C HIS A 28 -3.35 22.33 -11.34
N ALA A 29 -3.38 21.02 -11.59
CA ALA A 29 -3.01 20.47 -12.89
C ALA A 29 -3.84 21.13 -13.99
N ALA A 30 -5.14 21.33 -13.82
CA ALA A 30 -6.03 21.96 -14.81
C ALA A 30 -5.66 23.41 -15.17
N THR A 31 -4.83 24.10 -14.38
CA THR A 31 -4.30 25.44 -14.71
C THR A 31 -2.92 25.39 -15.38
N LEU A 32 -2.18 24.29 -15.24
CA LEU A 32 -0.85 24.13 -15.86
C LEU A 32 -0.97 23.92 -17.38
N GLY A 33 -0.12 24.56 -18.17
CA GLY A 33 -0.01 24.29 -19.61
C GLY A 33 0.87 23.07 -19.91
N GLY A 34 0.58 22.36 -21.00
CA GLY A 34 1.45 21.29 -21.53
C GLY A 34 1.12 19.88 -21.00
N TRP A 35 0.81 18.97 -21.93
CA TRP A 35 0.58 17.54 -21.66
C TRP A 35 1.73 16.64 -22.15
N SER A 36 2.67 17.18 -22.95
CA SER A 36 3.71 16.41 -23.65
C SER A 36 5.05 16.28 -22.90
N SER A 37 5.26 16.97 -21.79
CA SER A 37 6.54 16.92 -21.06
C SER A 37 6.48 15.93 -19.88
N PRO A 38 7.35 14.92 -19.81
CA PRO A 38 7.54 14.13 -18.58
C PRO A 38 7.92 15.06 -17.42
N PRO A 39 7.42 14.88 -16.18
CA PRO A 39 6.69 13.73 -15.62
C PRO A 39 5.15 13.76 -15.78
N GLY A 40 4.62 14.62 -16.65
CA GLY A 40 3.18 14.75 -16.89
C GLY A 40 2.48 15.71 -15.92
N ARG A 41 1.40 16.32 -16.40
CA ARG A 41 0.72 17.47 -15.79
C ARG A 41 0.33 17.27 -14.31
N LEU A 42 -0.19 16.10 -13.96
CA LEU A 42 -0.59 15.78 -12.59
C LEU A 42 0.62 15.59 -11.66
N SER A 43 1.69 14.98 -12.15
CA SER A 43 2.91 14.78 -11.37
C SER A 43 3.60 16.11 -11.09
N THR A 44 3.68 16.98 -12.10
CA THR A 44 4.18 18.35 -11.92
C THR A 44 3.34 19.13 -10.92
N ALA A 45 2.00 19.02 -10.97
CA ALA A 45 1.14 19.66 -9.98
C ALA A 45 1.36 19.12 -8.57
N LEU A 46 1.52 17.81 -8.42
CA LEU A 46 1.82 17.16 -7.14
C LEU A 46 3.17 17.62 -6.56
N GLU A 47 4.19 17.77 -7.38
CA GLU A 47 5.51 18.27 -6.96
C GLU A 47 5.44 19.74 -6.54
N GLN A 48 4.81 20.59 -7.35
CA GLN A 48 4.68 22.02 -7.06
C GLN A 48 3.87 22.30 -5.79
N MET A 49 2.87 21.47 -5.50
CA MET A 49 2.06 21.58 -4.29
C MET A 49 2.71 20.93 -3.05
N GLY A 50 3.89 20.33 -3.19
CA GLY A 50 4.51 19.55 -2.10
C GLY A 50 3.76 18.27 -1.74
N GLY A 51 2.79 17.86 -2.57
CA GLY A 51 1.94 16.68 -2.35
C GLY A 51 2.66 15.34 -2.58
N ALA A 52 3.87 15.35 -3.13
CA ALA A 52 4.65 14.14 -3.42
C ALA A 52 4.92 13.30 -2.16
N ALA A 53 5.31 13.93 -1.04
CA ALA A 53 5.54 13.23 0.22
C ALA A 53 4.24 12.62 0.77
N THR A 54 3.14 13.37 0.73
CA THR A 54 1.82 12.94 1.21
C THR A 54 1.22 11.83 0.34
N ARG A 55 1.46 11.86 -0.98
CA ARG A 55 1.13 10.75 -1.89
C ARG A 55 1.89 9.49 -1.53
N ASN A 56 3.20 9.57 -1.32
CA ASN A 56 3.99 8.38 -0.97
C ASN A 56 3.58 7.82 0.40
N GLY A 57 3.32 8.69 1.38
CA GLY A 57 2.83 8.29 2.70
C GLY A 57 1.44 7.62 2.66
N SER A 58 0.50 8.17 1.87
CA SER A 58 -0.83 7.57 1.71
C SER A 58 -0.78 6.20 1.02
N VAL A 59 0.04 6.04 -0.01
CA VAL A 59 0.25 4.72 -0.65
C VAL A 59 0.84 3.71 0.35
N LEU A 60 1.82 4.12 1.16
CA LEU A 60 2.40 3.25 2.18
C LEU A 60 1.35 2.83 3.23
N LEU A 61 0.53 3.77 3.70
CA LEU A 61 -0.59 3.53 4.61
C LEU A 61 -1.60 2.53 4.03
N ILE A 62 -1.95 2.66 2.74
CA ILE A 62 -2.85 1.73 2.04
C ILE A 62 -2.23 0.34 2.00
N ILE A 63 -0.96 0.22 1.60
CA ILE A 63 -0.25 -1.06 1.53
C ILE A 63 -0.24 -1.74 2.91
N ILE A 64 0.13 -1.00 3.96
CA ILE A 64 0.13 -1.52 5.33
C ILE A 64 -1.28 -1.96 5.74
N GLY A 65 -2.31 -1.14 5.46
CA GLY A 65 -3.70 -1.47 5.73
C GLY A 65 -4.13 -2.79 5.08
N VAL A 66 -3.84 -2.96 3.78
CA VAL A 66 -4.11 -4.20 3.04
C VAL A 66 -3.38 -5.39 3.67
N VAL A 67 -2.08 -5.26 3.95
CA VAL A 67 -1.27 -6.34 4.53
C VAL A 67 -1.83 -6.76 5.90
N VAL A 68 -2.22 -5.80 6.74
CA VAL A 68 -2.79 -6.07 8.07
C VAL A 68 -4.16 -6.75 7.97
N ILE A 69 -5.01 -6.33 7.01
CA ILE A 69 -6.30 -7.00 6.76
C ILE A 69 -6.07 -8.44 6.32
N LEU A 70 -5.20 -8.66 5.32
CA LEU A 70 -4.89 -10.00 4.82
C LEU A 70 -4.32 -10.88 5.93
N TRP A 71 -3.41 -10.36 6.75
CA TRP A 71 -2.87 -11.09 7.90
C TRP A 71 -3.97 -11.43 8.90
N GLY A 72 -4.88 -10.50 9.19
CA GLY A 72 -5.97 -10.70 10.12
C GLY A 72 -7.07 -11.63 9.62
N ALA A 73 -7.29 -11.70 8.31
CA ALA A 73 -8.29 -12.55 7.66
C ALA A 73 -7.77 -13.97 7.44
N PHE A 74 -6.51 -14.11 7.02
CA PHE A 74 -5.90 -15.37 6.63
C PHE A 74 -4.94 -15.94 7.68
N GLU A 75 -5.06 -15.52 8.94
CA GLU A 75 -4.12 -15.92 10.00
C GLU A 75 -3.99 -17.45 10.13
N GLU A 76 -5.10 -18.18 10.02
CA GLU A 76 -5.11 -19.64 10.11
C GLU A 76 -4.51 -20.33 8.87
N GLU A 77 -4.80 -19.82 7.68
CA GLU A 77 -4.29 -20.36 6.41
C GLU A 77 -2.79 -20.08 6.24
N LEU A 78 -2.36 -18.86 6.57
CA LEU A 78 -0.95 -18.50 6.64
C LEU A 78 -0.21 -19.37 7.65
N ARG A 79 -0.78 -19.59 8.85
CA ARG A 79 -0.18 -20.46 9.86
C ARG A 79 -0.05 -21.91 9.36
N LYS A 80 -1.02 -22.41 8.58
CA LYS A 80 -0.94 -23.73 7.94
C LYS A 80 0.14 -23.79 6.86
N LEU A 81 0.24 -22.79 5.99
CA LEU A 81 1.28 -22.70 4.95
C LEU A 81 2.69 -22.62 5.54
N PHE A 82 2.90 -21.79 6.56
CA PHE A 82 4.19 -21.70 7.25
C PHE A 82 4.57 -22.99 7.98
N LYS A 83 3.58 -23.69 8.58
CA LYS A 83 3.81 -25.00 9.22
C LYS A 83 4.15 -26.08 8.19
N SER A 84 3.47 -26.09 7.04
CA SER A 84 3.76 -27.01 5.93
C SER A 84 5.17 -26.79 5.36
N LYS A 85 5.55 -25.53 5.11
CA LYS A 85 6.91 -25.18 4.63
C LYS A 85 8.01 -25.62 5.62
N LYS A 86 7.78 -25.44 6.93
CA LYS A 86 8.70 -25.90 7.99
C LYS A 86 8.81 -27.43 8.06
N SER A 87 7.71 -28.15 7.81
CA SER A 87 7.71 -29.61 7.78
C SER A 87 8.45 -30.16 6.56
N SER A 88 8.29 -29.54 5.39
CA SER A 88 9.01 -29.92 4.17
C SER A 88 10.52 -29.65 4.27
N ALA A 89 10.92 -28.51 4.86
CA ALA A 89 12.33 -28.20 5.09
C ALA A 89 13.01 -29.23 6.01
N LYS A 90 12.37 -29.58 7.13
CA LYS A 90 12.90 -30.55 8.08
C LYS A 90 13.12 -31.96 7.50
N ILE A 91 12.33 -32.35 6.49
CA ILE A 91 12.48 -33.64 5.80
C ILE A 91 13.70 -33.59 4.87
N ALA A 92 13.89 -32.48 4.13
CA ALA A 92 15.04 -32.30 3.25
C ALA A 92 16.38 -32.28 4.01
N ASP A 93 16.40 -31.75 5.23
CA ASP A 93 17.60 -31.72 6.09
C ASP A 93 18.02 -33.12 6.59
N HIS A 94 17.09 -34.09 6.60
CA HIS A 94 17.32 -35.45 7.09
C HIS A 94 17.74 -36.44 5.98
N GLU A 95 17.67 -36.02 4.71
CA GLU A 95 18.06 -36.81 3.53
C GLU A 95 19.46 -36.45 2.99
N LEU A 96 20.18 -35.52 3.63
CA LEU A 96 21.58 -35.22 3.32
C LEU A 96 22.52 -36.06 4.22
N PRO A 97 23.28 -37.02 3.67
CA PRO A 97 24.25 -37.84 4.41
C PRO A 97 25.52 -37.07 4.80
#